data_AF-A0A641RBW4-F1
#
_entry.id   AF-A0A641RBW4-F1
#
_cell.length_a   1.000
_cell.length_b   1.000
_cell.length_c   1.000
_cell.angle_alpha   90.00
_cell.angle_beta   90.00
_cell.angle_gamma   90.00
#
_symmetry.space_group_name_H-M   'P 1'
#
loop_
_entity.id
_entity.type
_entity.pdbx_description
1 polymer ?
#
loop_
_entity_poly.entity_id
_entity_poly.type
_entity_poly.pdbx_seq_one_letter_code
_entity_poly.pdbx_strand_id
1 'polypeptide(L)'
;AVDCLTFVEYTLAQALGSSFADNLQKIRYRDGIINGYPSRLHYTSEWIENGIRHGFLTDITAKNSAHTQKISLSYMSTHPKQYKKLADSPENVRQMAEYEKAISGKVVHWLPKSELPEAGLPWIMNGDIIAITTKMPGLDIAHVGIAEYKEGKLHLLHASSTLGKVVVSDEPLNHMLNNNKSWTGIRVVRMSHSKNN
;
A
#
# COMPACT_ATOMS: atom_id res chain seq x y z
N ALA A 1 -9.15 -12.69 -11.37
CA ALA A 1 -8.05 -13.01 -10.44
C ALA A 1 -7.41 -11.71 -9.96
N VAL A 2 -7.00 -11.64 -8.70
CA VAL A 2 -6.41 -10.44 -8.06
C VAL A 2 -5.22 -10.86 -7.17
N ASP A 3 -4.25 -9.98 -7.04
CA ASP A 3 -3.27 -9.95 -5.96
C ASP A 3 -3.68 -8.90 -4.90
N CYS A 4 -2.88 -8.72 -3.85
CA CYS A 4 -3.23 -7.80 -2.75
C CYS A 4 -3.41 -6.36 -3.22
N LEU A 5 -2.52 -5.84 -4.06
CA LEU A 5 -2.59 -4.45 -4.51
C LEU A 5 -3.72 -4.26 -5.52
N THR A 6 -3.84 -5.14 -6.52
CA THR A 6 -4.91 -5.04 -7.53
C THR A 6 -6.30 -5.20 -6.93
N PHE A 7 -6.47 -6.00 -5.87
CA PHE A 7 -7.72 -6.06 -5.11
C PHE A 7 -8.08 -4.70 -4.50
N VAL A 8 -7.12 -4.05 -3.82
CA VAL A 8 -7.31 -2.71 -3.24
C VAL A 8 -7.56 -1.66 -4.33
N GLU A 9 -6.80 -1.70 -5.42
CA GLU A 9 -6.95 -0.77 -6.55
C GLU A 9 -8.36 -0.87 -7.17
N TYR A 10 -8.87 -2.08 -7.42
CA TYR A 10 -10.21 -2.26 -7.98
C TYR A 10 -11.31 -1.82 -7.02
N THR A 11 -11.17 -2.14 -5.74
CA THR A 11 -12.13 -1.73 -4.71
C THR A 11 -12.17 -0.20 -4.59
N LEU A 12 -11.00 0.45 -4.56
CA LEU A 12 -10.90 1.91 -4.51
C LEU A 12 -11.44 2.56 -5.79
N ALA A 13 -11.10 2.04 -6.98
CA ALA A 13 -11.57 2.57 -8.25
C ALA A 13 -13.10 2.52 -8.36
N GLN A 14 -13.71 1.43 -7.89
CA GLN A 14 -15.15 1.25 -7.83
C GLN A 14 -15.81 2.18 -6.81
N ALA A 15 -15.20 2.38 -5.65
CA ALA A 15 -15.72 3.25 -4.59
C ALA A 15 -15.66 4.74 -4.96
N LEU A 16 -14.71 5.16 -5.81
CA LEU A 16 -14.57 6.54 -6.28
C LEU A 16 -15.66 6.96 -7.29
N GLY A 17 -16.41 6.03 -7.89
CA GLY A 17 -17.56 6.37 -8.75
C GLY A 17 -17.62 5.61 -10.08
N SER A 18 -18.44 6.11 -11.00
CA SER A 18 -18.87 5.40 -12.22
C SER A 18 -17.78 5.23 -13.28
N SER A 19 -16.77 6.10 -13.34
CA SER A 19 -15.66 6.00 -14.30
C SER A 19 -14.57 5.03 -13.82
N PHE A 20 -14.91 3.75 -13.67
CA PHE A 20 -14.00 2.73 -13.11
C PHE A 20 -12.63 2.71 -13.79
N ALA A 21 -12.57 2.70 -15.12
CA ALA A 21 -11.31 2.62 -15.86
C ALA A 21 -10.43 3.86 -15.64
N ASP A 22 -11.02 5.06 -15.64
CA ASP A 22 -10.29 6.32 -15.41
C ASP A 22 -9.78 6.40 -13.98
N ASN A 23 -10.61 6.00 -13.00
CA ASN A 23 -10.22 5.94 -11.60
C ASN A 23 -9.06 4.96 -11.42
N LEU A 24 -9.18 3.76 -12.00
CA LEU A 24 -8.14 2.75 -11.94
C LEU A 24 -6.84 3.24 -12.56
N GLN A 25 -6.89 3.96 -13.68
CA GLN A 25 -5.70 4.53 -14.31
C GLN A 25 -5.02 5.57 -13.40
N LYS A 26 -5.79 6.49 -12.81
CA LYS A 26 -5.28 7.50 -11.85
C LYS A 26 -4.67 6.86 -10.60
N ILE A 27 -5.24 5.76 -10.15
CA ILE A 27 -4.76 5.00 -8.99
C ILE A 27 -3.46 4.24 -9.32
N ARG A 28 -3.42 3.55 -10.47
CA ARG A 28 -2.38 2.57 -10.79
C ARG A 28 -1.12 3.18 -11.40
N TYR A 29 -1.24 4.31 -12.10
CA TYR A 29 -0.15 4.93 -12.84
C TYR A 29 0.20 6.28 -12.26
N ARG A 30 1.50 6.59 -12.26
CA ARG A 30 2.04 7.86 -11.78
C ARG A 30 1.38 8.99 -12.55
N ASP A 31 0.75 9.91 -11.81
CA ASP A 31 0.00 11.03 -12.35
C ASP A 31 -1.12 10.64 -13.34
N GLY A 32 -1.57 9.38 -13.30
CA GLY A 32 -2.55 8.83 -14.23
C GLY A 32 -2.03 8.67 -15.67
N ILE A 33 -0.72 8.74 -15.90
CA ILE A 33 -0.12 8.69 -17.24
C ILE A 33 0.48 7.31 -17.49
N ILE A 34 -0.04 6.59 -18.49
CA ILE A 34 0.51 5.30 -18.91
C ILE A 34 1.69 5.56 -19.85
N ASN A 35 2.90 5.26 -19.38
CA ASN A 35 4.14 5.40 -20.14
C ASN A 35 5.11 4.24 -19.85
N GLY A 36 4.80 3.05 -20.39
CA GLY A 36 5.62 1.86 -20.19
C GLY A 36 5.54 1.25 -18.79
N TYR A 37 6.33 0.20 -18.54
CA TYR A 37 6.28 -0.56 -17.29
C TYR A 37 6.62 0.28 -16.04
N PRO A 38 7.64 1.17 -16.04
CA PRO A 38 7.99 1.97 -14.87
C PRO A 38 6.98 3.07 -14.52
N SER A 39 6.02 3.38 -15.41
CA SER A 39 4.93 4.34 -15.10
C SER A 39 3.91 3.80 -14.09
N ARG A 40 3.80 2.48 -13.96
CA ARG A 40 2.97 1.85 -12.93
C ARG A 40 3.62 2.04 -11.55
N LEU A 41 2.81 2.35 -10.56
CA LEU A 41 3.25 2.56 -9.18
C LEU A 41 3.50 1.21 -8.49
N HIS A 42 4.73 0.69 -8.60
CA HIS A 42 5.09 -0.64 -8.06
C HIS A 42 5.40 -0.62 -6.56
N TYR A 43 5.89 0.51 -6.03
CA TYR A 43 6.16 0.69 -4.61
C TYR A 43 4.95 1.32 -3.92
N THR A 44 4.40 0.66 -2.91
CA THR A 44 3.15 1.10 -2.27
C THR A 44 3.26 2.47 -1.61
N SER A 45 4.41 2.88 -1.05
CA SER A 45 4.52 4.26 -0.56
C SER A 45 4.44 5.29 -1.67
N GLU A 46 4.97 5.00 -2.86
CA GLU A 46 4.79 5.89 -4.01
C GLU A 46 3.32 5.90 -4.48
N TRP A 47 2.67 4.74 -4.46
CA TRP A 47 1.23 4.62 -4.73
C TRP A 47 0.38 5.47 -3.76
N ILE A 48 0.70 5.43 -2.46
CA ILE A 48 0.07 6.27 -1.43
C ILE A 48 0.33 7.75 -1.70
N GLU A 49 1.58 8.14 -1.98
CA GLU A 49 1.94 9.53 -2.27
C GLU A 49 1.23 10.07 -3.51
N ASN A 50 1.10 9.25 -4.56
CA ASN A 50 0.30 9.59 -5.73
C ASN A 50 -1.16 9.88 -5.34
N GLY A 51 -1.78 9.00 -4.55
CA GLY A 51 -3.17 9.21 -4.14
C GLY A 51 -3.39 10.40 -3.23
N ILE A 52 -2.43 10.72 -2.36
CA ILE A 52 -2.48 11.94 -1.53
C ILE A 52 -2.34 13.19 -2.39
N ARG A 53 -1.35 13.21 -3.29
CA ARG A 53 -1.07 14.34 -4.19
C ARG A 53 -2.25 14.64 -5.12
N HIS A 54 -2.96 13.61 -5.58
CA HIS A 54 -4.13 13.73 -6.45
C HIS A 54 -5.46 13.75 -5.68
N GLY A 55 -5.42 13.84 -4.35
CA GLY A 55 -6.58 14.14 -3.51
C GLY A 55 -7.59 13.01 -3.32
N PHE A 56 -7.28 11.77 -3.71
CA PHE A 56 -8.17 10.61 -3.52
C PHE A 56 -7.79 9.71 -2.33
N LEU A 57 -6.67 10.01 -1.65
CA LEU A 57 -6.30 9.40 -0.35
C LEU A 57 -5.96 10.47 0.69
N THR A 58 -6.22 10.19 1.96
CA THR A 58 -5.70 10.90 3.13
C THR A 58 -4.81 9.97 3.94
N ASP A 59 -3.62 10.43 4.35
CA ASP A 59 -2.79 9.71 5.31
C ASP A 59 -3.37 9.87 6.73
N ILE A 60 -3.93 8.79 7.27
CA ILE A 60 -4.52 8.76 8.60
C ILE A 60 -3.43 8.57 9.65
N THR A 61 -2.42 7.75 9.36
CA THR A 61 -1.27 7.55 10.25
C THR A 61 -0.52 8.85 10.52
N ALA A 62 -0.35 9.72 9.52
CA ALA A 62 0.30 11.03 9.68
C ALA A 62 -0.41 11.97 10.67
N LYS A 63 -1.72 11.77 10.89
CA LYS A 63 -2.51 12.59 11.82
C LYS A 63 -2.54 12.02 13.24
N ASN A 64 -2.24 10.73 13.42
CA ASN A 64 -2.56 9.99 14.65
C ASN A 64 -1.38 9.24 15.28
N SER A 65 -0.28 9.03 14.55
CA SER A 65 0.91 8.37 15.06
C SER A 65 2.09 9.35 15.13
N ALA A 66 2.79 9.40 16.27
CA ALA A 66 4.02 10.17 16.40
C ALA A 66 5.23 9.45 15.79
N HIS A 67 5.13 8.15 15.52
CA HIS A 67 6.23 7.35 14.97
C HIS A 67 6.43 7.65 13.50
N THR A 68 7.70 7.87 13.16
CA THR A 68 8.12 8.08 11.79
C THR A 68 9.23 7.12 11.40
N GLN A 69 9.36 6.87 10.11
CA GLN A 69 10.47 6.11 9.53
C GLN A 69 10.90 6.74 8.20
N LYS A 70 12.17 6.57 7.86
CA LYS A 70 12.69 6.95 6.54
C LYS A 70 12.47 5.82 5.56
N ILE A 71 11.90 6.13 4.40
CA ILE A 71 11.76 5.18 3.30
C ILE A 71 13.15 4.86 2.74
N SER A 72 13.40 3.58 2.47
CA SER A 72 14.62 3.09 1.82
C SER A 72 14.25 2.04 0.79
N LEU A 73 14.20 2.45 -0.48
CA LEU A 73 13.79 1.61 -1.61
C LEU A 73 14.99 1.32 -2.51
N SER A 74 15.09 0.07 -2.92
CA SER A 74 16.11 -0.39 -3.88
C SER A 74 15.81 -1.76 -4.48
N TYR A 75 14.72 -2.42 -4.06
CA TYR A 75 14.55 -3.86 -4.27
C TYR A 75 14.45 -4.25 -5.75
N MET A 76 13.61 -3.55 -6.52
CA MET A 76 13.37 -3.88 -7.93
C MET A 76 14.61 -3.64 -8.80
N SER A 77 15.30 -2.51 -8.63
CA SER A 77 16.51 -2.22 -9.43
C SER A 77 17.69 -3.12 -9.08
N THR A 78 17.77 -3.61 -7.83
CA THR A 78 18.83 -4.54 -7.37
C THR A 78 18.49 -6.01 -7.62
N HIS A 79 17.22 -6.35 -7.86
CA HIS A 79 16.74 -7.71 -8.18
C HIS A 79 16.00 -7.81 -9.53
N PRO A 80 16.54 -7.26 -10.64
CA PRO A 80 15.78 -7.12 -11.89
C PRO A 80 15.39 -8.47 -12.51
N LYS A 81 16.16 -9.53 -12.24
CA LYS A 81 15.89 -10.90 -12.74
C LYS A 81 14.57 -11.48 -12.22
N GLN A 82 14.03 -10.96 -11.11
CA GLN A 82 12.74 -11.41 -10.57
C GLN A 82 11.54 -10.85 -11.34
N TYR A 83 11.76 -9.84 -12.20
CA TYR A 83 10.70 -9.12 -12.90
C TYR A 83 10.90 -9.24 -14.41
N LYS A 84 9.97 -9.90 -15.10
CA LYS A 84 10.04 -10.12 -16.57
C LYS A 84 10.26 -8.84 -17.37
N LYS A 85 9.73 -7.70 -16.92
CA LYS A 85 9.86 -6.40 -17.59
C LYS A 85 11.15 -5.65 -17.25
N LEU A 86 11.94 -6.14 -16.29
CA LEU A 86 13.24 -5.57 -15.90
C LEU A 86 14.42 -6.47 -16.30
N ALA A 87 14.25 -7.79 -16.28
CA ALA A 87 15.32 -8.77 -16.46
C ALA A 87 16.21 -8.49 -17.70
N ASP A 88 15.59 -8.11 -18.81
CA ASP A 88 16.26 -7.83 -20.08
C ASP A 88 16.11 -6.35 -20.53
N SER A 89 15.84 -5.43 -19.59
CA SER A 89 15.65 -4.01 -19.91
C SER A 89 16.46 -3.11 -18.97
N PRO A 90 17.73 -2.81 -19.31
CA PRO A 90 18.56 -1.87 -18.56
C PRO A 90 17.91 -0.49 -18.40
N GLU A 91 17.13 -0.07 -19.40
CA GLU A 91 16.39 1.18 -19.35
C GLU A 91 15.31 1.19 -18.27
N ASN A 92 14.49 0.14 -18.19
CA ASN A 92 13.48 0.06 -17.13
C ASN A 92 14.15 -0.05 -15.75
N VAL A 93 15.28 -0.74 -15.63
CA VAL A 93 16.05 -0.82 -14.38
C VAL A 93 16.54 0.56 -13.95
N ARG A 94 17.11 1.35 -14.88
CA ARG A 94 17.53 2.73 -14.63
C ARG A 94 16.38 3.60 -14.15
N GLN A 95 15.24 3.58 -14.83
CA GLN A 95 14.06 4.36 -14.44
C GLN A 95 13.55 3.95 -13.05
N MET A 96 13.49 2.64 -12.76
CA MET A 96 13.11 2.17 -11.42
C MET A 96 14.07 2.66 -10.34
N ALA A 97 15.39 2.65 -10.58
CA ALA A 97 16.39 3.16 -9.66
C ALA A 97 16.25 4.68 -9.41
N GLU A 98 15.87 5.45 -10.44
CA GLU A 98 15.59 6.88 -10.30
C GLU A 98 14.35 7.14 -9.42
N TYR A 99 13.27 6.37 -9.61
CA TYR A 99 12.08 6.46 -8.75
C TYR A 99 12.38 6.02 -7.32
N GLU A 100 13.10 4.91 -7.14
CA GLU A 100 13.55 4.45 -5.83
C GLU A 100 14.35 5.53 -5.09
N LYS A 101 15.28 6.20 -5.79
CA LYS A 101 16.07 7.32 -5.25
C LYS A 101 15.20 8.53 -4.91
N ALA A 102 14.22 8.87 -5.74
CA ALA A 102 13.35 10.02 -5.53
C ALA A 102 12.43 9.88 -4.30
N ILE A 103 12.05 8.65 -3.96
CA ILE A 103 11.20 8.34 -2.80
C ILE A 103 12.04 8.04 -1.55
N SER A 104 13.22 7.44 -1.70
CA SER A 104 14.10 7.15 -0.58
C SER A 104 14.52 8.41 0.17
N GLY A 105 14.61 8.31 1.49
CA GLY A 105 14.93 9.42 2.40
C GLY A 105 13.72 10.23 2.86
N LYS A 106 12.56 10.13 2.19
CA LYS A 106 11.32 10.72 2.68
C LYS A 106 10.93 10.12 4.03
N VAL A 107 10.45 10.97 4.92
CA VAL A 107 9.96 10.60 6.25
C VAL A 107 8.46 10.37 6.16
N VAL A 108 8.00 9.20 6.59
CA VAL A 108 6.57 8.86 6.65
C VAL A 108 6.18 8.42 8.04
N HIS A 109 4.94 8.71 8.41
CA HIS A 109 4.35 8.21 9.65
C HIS A 109 3.87 6.77 9.46
N TRP A 110 3.97 6.00 10.52
CA TRP A 110 3.52 4.62 10.58
C TRP A 110 3.15 4.26 12.02
N LEU A 111 2.45 3.15 12.22
CA LEU A 111 2.12 2.62 13.53
C LEU A 111 2.91 1.33 13.76
N PRO A 112 3.82 1.28 14.74
CA PRO A 112 4.49 0.04 15.13
C PRO A 112 3.49 -1.04 15.53
N LYS A 113 3.74 -2.29 15.12
CA LYS A 113 2.81 -3.39 15.43
C LYS A 113 2.61 -3.64 16.93
N SER A 114 3.59 -3.24 17.76
CA SER A 114 3.49 -3.30 19.22
C SER A 114 2.43 -2.36 19.79
N GLU A 115 1.99 -1.35 19.03
CA GLU A 115 1.01 -0.36 19.44
C GLU A 115 -0.37 -0.60 18.80
N LEU A 116 -0.54 -1.69 18.06
CA LEU A 116 -1.82 -2.08 17.49
C LEU A 116 -2.49 -3.17 18.36
N PRO A 117 -3.52 -2.85 19.16
CA PRO A 117 -4.26 -3.84 19.92
C PRO A 117 -5.22 -4.63 19.01
N GLU A 118 -5.76 -5.75 19.51
CA GLU A 118 -6.75 -6.56 18.76
C GLU A 118 -8.00 -5.75 18.36
N ALA A 119 -8.44 -4.84 19.23
CA ALA A 119 -9.56 -3.95 18.98
C ALA A 119 -9.25 -2.80 18.01
N GLY A 120 -8.04 -2.75 17.44
CA GLY A 120 -7.59 -1.61 16.65
C GLY A 120 -7.58 -0.30 17.43
N LEU A 121 -7.57 0.82 16.72
CA LEU A 121 -7.51 2.16 17.33
C LEU A 121 -8.70 2.98 16.85
N PRO A 122 -9.21 3.94 17.66
CA PRO A 122 -10.45 4.66 17.35
C PRO A 122 -10.39 5.50 16.06
N TRP A 123 -9.19 5.76 15.55
CA TRP A 123 -8.96 6.49 14.30
C TRP A 123 -8.87 5.58 13.06
N ILE A 124 -8.77 4.25 13.25
CA ILE A 124 -8.85 3.24 12.19
C ILE A 124 -10.33 2.87 12.01
N MET A 125 -10.83 2.96 10.79
CA MET A 125 -12.24 2.74 10.47
C MET A 125 -12.40 1.63 9.43
N ASN A 126 -13.58 1.01 9.41
CA ASN A 126 -13.97 0.12 8.31
C ASN A 126 -13.77 0.79 6.96
N GLY A 127 -13.15 0.09 6.02
CA GLY A 127 -12.85 0.61 4.69
C GLY A 127 -11.51 1.36 4.58
N ASP A 128 -10.80 1.60 5.69
CA ASP A 128 -9.43 2.12 5.62
C ASP A 128 -8.52 1.13 4.89
N ILE A 129 -7.62 1.66 4.06
CA ILE A 129 -6.60 0.85 3.41
C ILE A 129 -5.42 0.73 4.39
N ILE A 130 -5.06 -0.50 4.68
CA ILE A 130 -3.95 -0.87 5.54
C ILE A 130 -2.78 -1.30 4.66
N ALA A 131 -1.65 -0.62 4.80
CA ALA A 131 -0.39 -0.99 4.16
C ALA A 131 0.59 -1.50 5.22
N ILE A 132 0.91 -2.78 5.18
CA ILE A 132 1.74 -3.45 6.19
C ILE A 132 3.22 -3.17 5.90
N THR A 133 3.88 -2.50 6.84
CA THR A 133 5.28 -2.13 6.74
C THR A 133 6.19 -3.33 7.00
N THR A 134 7.38 -3.34 6.39
CA THR A 134 8.34 -4.43 6.50
C THR A 134 9.75 -3.93 6.78
N LYS A 135 10.58 -4.79 7.40
CA LYS A 135 12.01 -4.58 7.59
C LYS A 135 12.88 -5.18 6.48
N MET A 136 12.27 -5.72 5.43
CA MET A 136 13.01 -6.31 4.30
C MET A 136 13.85 -5.23 3.62
N PRO A 137 15.16 -5.43 3.40
CA PRO A 137 16.01 -4.43 2.76
C PRO A 137 15.49 -4.03 1.37
N GLY A 138 15.39 -2.73 1.12
CA GLY A 138 14.96 -2.17 -0.17
C GLY A 138 13.45 -2.19 -0.42
N LEU A 139 12.64 -2.67 0.54
CA LEU A 139 11.17 -2.67 0.53
C LEU A 139 10.65 -2.01 1.80
N ASP A 140 9.55 -1.30 1.68
CA ASP A 140 8.91 -0.56 2.78
C ASP A 140 7.55 -1.16 3.16
N ILE A 141 6.76 -1.59 2.17
CA ILE A 141 5.46 -2.24 2.34
C ILE A 141 5.51 -3.64 1.74
N ALA A 142 5.07 -4.64 2.50
CA ALA A 142 5.05 -6.03 2.06
C ALA A 142 3.67 -6.51 1.59
N HIS A 143 2.59 -5.90 2.11
CA HIS A 143 1.23 -6.36 1.86
C HIS A 143 0.23 -5.23 2.08
N VAL A 144 -0.94 -5.33 1.45
CA VAL A 144 -2.04 -4.38 1.62
C VAL A 144 -3.38 -5.10 1.79
N GLY A 145 -4.33 -4.43 2.42
CA GLY A 145 -5.71 -4.87 2.54
C GLY A 145 -6.61 -3.74 3.03
N ILE A 146 -7.84 -4.08 3.38
CA ILE A 146 -8.86 -3.15 3.85
C ILE A 146 -9.22 -3.51 5.30
N ALA A 147 -9.32 -2.51 6.17
CA ALA A 147 -9.73 -2.68 7.55
C ALA A 147 -11.19 -3.12 7.63
N GLU A 148 -11.44 -4.19 8.39
CA GLU A 148 -12.78 -4.70 8.66
C GLU A 148 -12.90 -5.08 10.14
N TYR A 149 -13.87 -4.50 10.83
CA TYR A 149 -14.16 -4.78 12.22
C TYR A 149 -15.17 -5.91 12.33
N LYS A 150 -14.79 -6.98 13.05
CA LYS A 150 -15.67 -8.12 13.36
C LYS A 150 -15.68 -8.31 14.87
N GLU A 151 -16.89 -8.25 15.45
CA GLU A 151 -17.08 -8.44 16.90
C GLU A 151 -16.16 -7.55 17.76
N GLY A 152 -15.94 -6.30 17.32
CA GLY A 152 -15.10 -5.33 18.01
C GLY A 152 -13.58 -5.50 17.80
N LYS A 153 -13.14 -6.48 17.01
CA LYS A 153 -11.73 -6.69 16.66
C LYS A 153 -11.44 -6.21 15.25
N LEU A 154 -10.23 -5.67 15.04
CA LEU A 154 -9.76 -5.23 13.73
C LEU A 154 -9.19 -6.43 12.96
N HIS A 155 -9.85 -6.80 11.86
CA HIS A 155 -9.41 -7.79 10.89
C HIS A 155 -8.98 -7.12 9.58
N LEU A 156 -8.44 -7.92 8.67
CA LEU A 156 -8.01 -7.47 7.35
C LEU A 156 -8.78 -8.21 6.27
N LEU A 157 -9.52 -7.48 5.43
CA LEU A 157 -10.05 -7.95 4.16
C LEU A 157 -8.94 -7.83 3.11
N HIS A 158 -8.41 -8.97 2.62
CA HIS A 158 -7.28 -8.97 1.69
C HIS A 158 -7.30 -10.16 0.72
N ALA A 159 -6.62 -10.01 -0.41
CA ALA A 159 -6.24 -11.15 -1.24
C ALA A 159 -5.12 -11.92 -0.54
N SER A 160 -5.38 -13.17 -0.16
CA SER A 160 -4.41 -14.05 0.50
C SER A 160 -3.76 -14.96 -0.53
N SER A 161 -2.43 -14.88 -0.66
CA SER A 161 -1.67 -15.80 -1.50
C SER A 161 -1.72 -17.24 -0.95
N THR A 162 -1.67 -17.39 0.38
CA THR A 162 -1.78 -18.70 1.05
C THR A 162 -3.10 -19.39 0.80
N LEU A 163 -4.21 -18.64 0.77
CA LEU A 163 -5.56 -19.20 0.57
C LEU A 163 -6.04 -19.10 -0.88
N GLY A 164 -5.30 -18.44 -1.76
CA GLY A 164 -5.63 -18.27 -3.18
C GLY A 164 -6.91 -17.47 -3.47
N LYS A 165 -7.44 -16.72 -2.50
CA LYS A 165 -8.70 -15.98 -2.62
C LYS A 165 -8.72 -14.73 -1.73
N VAL A 166 -9.69 -13.85 -1.99
CA VAL A 166 -10.00 -12.72 -1.09
C VAL A 166 -10.73 -13.27 0.13
N VAL A 167 -10.23 -12.90 1.32
CA VAL A 167 -10.78 -13.32 2.61
C VAL A 167 -10.76 -12.16 3.58
N VAL A 168 -11.61 -12.24 4.59
CA VAL A 168 -11.36 -11.56 5.86
C VAL A 168 -10.47 -12.46 6.69
N SER A 169 -9.43 -11.91 7.29
CA SER A 169 -8.51 -12.69 8.13
C SER A 169 -9.27 -13.40 9.25
N ASP A 170 -8.93 -14.67 9.50
CA ASP A 170 -9.55 -15.43 10.60
C ASP A 170 -9.12 -14.86 11.96
N GLU A 171 -7.85 -14.46 12.08
CA GLU A 171 -7.28 -13.81 13.25
C GLU A 171 -7.28 -12.27 13.10
N PRO A 172 -7.31 -11.52 14.22
CA PRO A 172 -7.16 -10.06 14.18
C PRO A 172 -5.82 -9.63 13.57
N LEU A 173 -5.79 -8.42 13.01
CA LEU A 173 -4.64 -7.88 12.27
C LEU A 173 -3.34 -7.85 13.12
N ASN A 174 -3.43 -7.55 14.42
CA ASN A 174 -2.26 -7.57 15.29
C ASN A 174 -1.60 -8.95 15.40
N HIS A 175 -2.39 -10.04 15.43
CA HIS A 175 -1.89 -11.41 15.40
C HIS A 175 -1.18 -11.71 14.08
N MET A 176 -1.74 -11.27 12.95
CA MET A 176 -1.07 -11.40 11.65
C MET A 176 0.30 -10.70 11.64
N LEU A 177 0.38 -9.47 12.17
CA LEU A 177 1.63 -8.71 12.29
C LEU A 177 2.65 -9.38 13.22
N ASN A 178 2.19 -9.98 14.31
CA ASN A 178 3.06 -10.65 15.28
C ASN A 178 3.58 -12.00 14.78
N ASN A 179 2.78 -12.72 14.00
CA ASN A 179 3.17 -14.01 13.41
C ASN A 179 4.19 -13.87 12.27
N ASN A 180 4.26 -12.70 11.62
CA ASN A 180 5.26 -12.43 10.59
C ASN A 180 6.47 -11.64 11.14
N LYS A 181 7.64 -12.28 11.15
CA LYS A 181 8.89 -11.67 11.67
C LYS A 181 9.37 -10.46 10.86
N SER A 182 9.01 -10.36 9.59
CA SER A 182 9.43 -9.27 8.71
C SER A 182 8.48 -8.07 8.79
N TRP A 183 7.21 -8.29 9.14
CA TRP A 183 6.24 -7.21 9.29
C TRP A 183 6.54 -6.40 10.55
N THR A 184 6.59 -5.08 10.40
CA THR A 184 6.97 -4.16 11.48
C THR A 184 5.76 -3.43 12.05
N GLY A 185 4.74 -3.17 11.25
CA GLY A 185 3.60 -2.31 11.60
C GLY A 185 2.74 -1.98 10.40
N ILE A 186 2.04 -0.84 10.43
CA ILE A 186 1.11 -0.42 9.39
C ILE A 186 1.21 1.07 9.06
N ARG A 187 0.91 1.42 7.82
CA ARG A 187 0.41 2.73 7.42
C ARG A 187 -1.10 2.61 7.17
N VAL A 188 -1.84 3.66 7.49
CA VAL A 188 -3.30 3.70 7.31
C VAL A 188 -3.66 4.88 6.43
N VAL A 189 -4.32 4.60 5.32
CA VAL A 189 -4.81 5.62 4.39
C VAL A 189 -6.29 5.45 4.13
N ARG A 190 -7.01 6.56 4.00
CA ARG A 190 -8.47 6.57 3.81
C ARG A 190 -8.81 7.19 2.48
N MET A 191 -9.81 6.64 1.79
CA MET A 191 -10.37 7.26 0.59
C MET A 191 -10.85 8.68 0.91
N SER A 192 -10.36 9.64 0.14
CA SER A 192 -10.84 11.02 0.14
C SER A 192 -11.86 11.18 -0.99
N HIS A 193 -12.97 11.85 -0.71
CA HIS A 193 -13.78 12.37 -1.81
C HIS A 193 -13.04 13.60 -2.36
N SER A 194 -12.79 13.60 -3.67
CA SER A 194 -12.43 14.84 -4.36
C SER A 194 -13.50 15.88 -3.99
N LYS A 195 -13.08 17.00 -3.41
CA LYS A 195 -13.96 18.17 -3.38
C LYS A 195 -14.22 18.50 -4.84
N ASN A 196 -15.44 18.28 -5.31
CA ASN A 196 -15.91 18.93 -6.52
C ASN A 196 -15.79 20.44 -6.23
N ASN A 197 -14.74 21.06 -6.77
CA ASN A 197 -14.68 22.50 -6.93
C ASN A 197 -15.47 22.84 -8.20
#